data_AF-A0A6I0FCE4-F1
#
_entry.id   AF-A0A6I0FCE4-F1
#
_cell.length_a   1.000
_cell.length_b   1.000
_cell.length_c   1.000
_cell.angle_alpha   90.00
_cell.angle_beta   90.00
_cell.angle_gamma   90.00
#
_symmetry.space_group_name_H-M   'P 1'
#
loop_
_entity.id
_entity.type
_entity.pdbx_description
1 polymer ?
#
loop_
_entity_poly.entity_id
_entity_poly.type
_entity_poly.pdbx_seq_one_letter_code
_entity_poly.pdbx_strand_id
1 'polypeptide(L)'
;MVKPSAEKIAQLRSAIEHWDSQHSEPLIDHDEEERLAPIKRKAVALINHRARSSSELRSRLLDQGFEEPLVDRVVNLCLSNGMIDDQSFAREWVRQRSRNQKKSAAVLRRELAQKGISERQIEDALELIDEGQQQSIMEELIDKKAQSLTHSPADRKEYDKFLRRMVGVAARRGFPQGASVAYAKVALERRIDELGQP
;
A
#
# COMPACT_ATOMS: atom_id res chain seq x y z
N MET A 1 23.76 12.31 -13.58
CA MET A 1 23.62 11.64 -14.90
C MET A 1 24.82 12.03 -15.75
N VAL A 2 25.61 11.06 -16.22
CA VAL A 2 26.68 11.32 -17.19
C VAL A 2 26.02 11.61 -18.52
N LYS A 3 26.22 12.82 -19.07
CA LYS A 3 25.73 13.14 -20.41
C LYS A 3 26.49 12.30 -21.43
N PRO A 4 25.82 11.61 -22.38
CA PRO A 4 26.51 10.90 -23.44
C PRO A 4 27.44 11.83 -24.22
N SER A 5 28.62 11.35 -24.64
CA SER A 5 29.53 12.12 -25.49
C SER A 5 28.87 12.41 -26.85
N ALA A 6 29.21 13.55 -27.45
CA ALA A 6 28.69 13.94 -28.77
C ALA A 6 28.96 12.85 -29.84
N GLU A 7 30.12 12.20 -29.76
CA GLU A 7 30.51 11.06 -30.61
C GLU A 7 29.56 9.87 -30.45
N LYS A 8 29.19 9.49 -29.22
CA LYS A 8 28.22 8.40 -28.99
C LYS A 8 26.84 8.74 -29.55
N ILE A 9 26.41 9.99 -29.43
CA ILE A 9 25.13 10.43 -29.99
C ILE A 9 25.17 10.35 -31.51
N ALA A 10 26.26 10.81 -32.14
CA ALA A 10 26.43 10.74 -33.60
C ALA A 10 26.49 9.29 -34.09
N GLN A 11 27.22 8.42 -33.39
CA GLN A 11 27.32 7.00 -33.69
C GLN A 11 25.97 6.30 -33.61
N LEU A 12 25.17 6.58 -32.57
CA LEU A 12 23.82 6.06 -32.44
C LEU A 12 22.90 6.53 -33.57
N ARG A 13 22.97 7.82 -33.93
CA ARG A 13 22.17 8.37 -35.05
C ARG A 13 22.51 7.66 -36.37
N SER A 14 23.78 7.52 -36.69
CA SER A 14 24.23 6.81 -37.90
C SER A 14 23.81 5.34 -37.90
N ALA A 15 23.85 4.67 -36.75
CA ALA A 15 23.38 3.30 -36.62
C ALA A 15 21.87 3.15 -36.85
N ILE A 16 21.06 4.09 -36.33
CA ILE A 16 19.61 4.14 -36.55
C ILE A 16 19.31 4.36 -38.04
N GLU A 17 19.93 5.38 -38.66
CA GLU A 17 19.77 5.67 -40.09
C GLU A 17 20.13 4.46 -40.98
N HIS A 18 21.20 3.74 -40.63
CA HIS A 18 21.60 2.54 -41.36
C HIS A 18 20.56 1.42 -41.23
N TRP A 19 20.05 1.17 -40.03
CA TRP A 19 19.02 0.16 -39.79
C TRP A 19 17.73 0.51 -40.55
N ASP A 20 17.28 1.78 -40.48
CA ASP A 20 16.05 2.26 -41.12
C ASP A 20 16.14 2.17 -42.65
N SER A 21 17.35 2.33 -43.21
CA SER A 21 17.58 2.17 -44.65
C SER A 21 17.49 0.72 -45.15
N GLN A 22 17.67 -0.26 -44.26
CA GLN A 22 17.70 -1.69 -44.60
C GLN A 22 16.40 -2.43 -44.27
N HIS A 23 15.50 -1.82 -43.51
CA HIS A 23 14.25 -2.42 -43.05
C HIS A 23 13.05 -1.60 -43.54
N SER A 24 11.92 -2.25 -43.81
CA SER A 24 10.70 -1.57 -44.28
C SER A 24 9.91 -0.88 -43.18
N GLU A 25 10.15 -1.25 -41.93
CA GLU A 25 9.60 -0.59 -40.73
C GLU A 25 10.74 0.14 -40.02
N PRO A 26 10.53 1.31 -39.40
CA PRO A 26 11.55 2.06 -38.66
C PRO A 26 11.89 1.43 -37.30
N LEU A 27 13.10 1.67 -36.79
CA LEU A 27 13.60 1.04 -35.55
C LEU A 27 12.80 1.53 -34.35
N ILE A 28 12.36 2.78 -34.45
CA ILE A 28 11.51 3.46 -33.50
C ILE A 28 10.32 3.99 -34.29
N ASP A 29 9.12 3.58 -33.90
CA ASP A 29 7.90 4.22 -34.36
C ASP A 29 7.81 5.62 -33.73
N HIS A 30 8.23 6.63 -34.50
CA HIS A 30 8.29 8.01 -34.05
C HIS A 30 6.91 8.60 -33.75
N ASP A 31 5.89 8.21 -34.53
CA ASP A 31 4.52 8.68 -34.35
C ASP A 31 3.94 8.12 -33.04
N GLU A 32 4.19 6.84 -32.77
CA GLU A 32 3.83 6.24 -31.50
C GLU A 32 4.58 6.87 -30.33
N GLU A 33 5.89 7.09 -30.45
CA GLU A 33 6.69 7.69 -29.39
C GLU A 33 6.22 9.12 -29.07
N GLU A 34 5.85 9.91 -30.08
CA GLU A 34 5.28 11.24 -29.89
C GLU A 34 3.94 11.19 -29.13
N ARG A 35 3.08 10.21 -29.43
CA ARG A 35 1.82 9.97 -28.70
C ARG A 35 2.04 9.50 -27.26
N LEU A 36 3.07 8.70 -26.99
CA LEU A 36 3.39 8.21 -25.65
C LEU A 36 4.09 9.28 -24.79
N ALA A 37 4.85 10.20 -25.39
CA ALA A 37 5.64 11.21 -24.69
C ALA A 37 4.87 12.03 -23.61
N PRO A 38 3.67 12.58 -23.84
CA PRO A 38 2.91 13.28 -22.80
C PRO A 38 2.51 12.35 -21.64
N ILE A 39 2.15 11.10 -21.93
CA ILE A 39 1.76 10.09 -20.93
C ILE A 39 2.96 9.70 -20.08
N LYS A 40 4.11 9.42 -20.71
CA LYS A 40 5.38 9.11 -20.01
C LYS A 40 5.80 10.27 -19.09
N ARG A 41 5.74 11.51 -19.56
CA ARG A 41 6.04 12.70 -18.75
C ARG A 41 5.12 12.79 -17.52
N LYS A 42 3.82 12.57 -17.72
CA LYS A 42 2.84 12.57 -16.61
C LYS A 42 3.10 11.43 -15.62
N ALA A 43 3.38 10.23 -16.11
CA ALA A 43 3.68 9.06 -15.29
C ALA A 43 4.90 9.31 -14.39
N VAL A 44 6.00 9.81 -14.95
CA VAL A 44 7.21 10.18 -14.20
C VAL A 44 6.89 11.20 -13.12
N ALA A 45 6.12 12.25 -13.44
CA ALA A 45 5.72 13.25 -12.46
C ALA A 45 4.88 12.65 -11.32
N LEU A 46 3.97 11.73 -11.63
CA LEU A 46 3.14 11.04 -10.64
C LEU A 46 3.95 10.14 -9.70
N ILE A 47 4.94 9.41 -10.24
CA ILE A 47 5.83 8.50 -9.50
C ILE A 47 6.79 9.28 -8.61
N ASN A 48 7.38 10.36 -9.13
CA ASN A 48 8.32 11.21 -8.36
C ASN A 48 7.64 11.89 -7.17
N HIS A 49 6.34 12.18 -7.25
CA HIS A 49 5.60 12.74 -6.12
C HIS A 49 5.42 11.72 -4.99
N ARG A 50 5.11 10.45 -5.30
CA ARG A 50 5.03 9.35 -4.33
C ARG A 50 5.04 8.00 -5.04
N ALA A 51 5.46 6.96 -4.32
CA ALA A 51 5.24 5.58 -4.73
C ALA A 51 3.76 5.30 -5.02
N ARG A 52 3.50 4.51 -6.06
CA ARG A 52 2.17 4.13 -6.58
C ARG A 52 2.21 2.69 -7.05
N SER A 53 1.07 2.00 -6.92
CA SER A 53 0.87 0.75 -7.64
C SER A 53 0.62 1.00 -9.13
N SER A 54 0.78 -0.04 -9.95
CA SER A 54 0.44 -0.03 -11.37
C SER A 54 -1.00 0.40 -11.62
N SER A 55 -1.95 -0.13 -10.84
CA SER A 55 -3.36 0.23 -10.93
C SER A 55 -3.63 1.69 -10.55
N GLU A 56 -2.98 2.22 -9.51
CA GLU A 56 -3.09 3.64 -9.17
C GLU A 56 -2.53 4.52 -10.28
N LEU A 57 -1.39 4.15 -10.88
CA LEU A 57 -0.81 4.90 -11.99
C LEU A 57 -1.75 4.90 -13.20
N ARG A 58 -2.25 3.73 -13.58
CA ARG A 58 -3.20 3.54 -14.69
C ARG A 58 -4.43 4.41 -14.52
N SER A 59 -5.12 4.29 -13.38
CA SER A 59 -6.33 5.08 -13.08
C SER A 59 -6.05 6.58 -13.18
N ARG A 60 -4.92 7.05 -12.63
CA ARG A 60 -4.58 8.48 -12.68
C ARG A 60 -4.24 8.99 -14.07
N LEU A 61 -3.75 8.15 -14.96
CA LEU A 61 -3.50 8.52 -16.35
C LEU A 61 -4.82 8.56 -17.15
N LEU A 62 -5.70 7.59 -16.93
CA LEU A 62 -7.04 7.57 -17.53
C LEU A 62 -7.90 8.77 -17.09
N ASP A 63 -7.84 9.15 -15.81
CA ASP A 63 -8.51 10.33 -15.27
C ASP A 63 -8.05 11.65 -15.93
N GLN A 64 -6.90 11.65 -16.63
CA GLN A 64 -6.41 12.80 -17.39
C GLN A 64 -6.89 12.82 -18.85
N GLY A 65 -7.67 11.81 -19.27
CA GLY A 65 -8.22 11.70 -20.62
C GLY A 65 -7.28 11.06 -21.64
N PHE A 66 -6.21 10.37 -21.20
CA PHE A 66 -5.35 9.62 -22.12
C PHE A 66 -6.02 8.33 -22.59
N GLU A 67 -5.71 7.93 -23.83
CA GLU A 67 -6.25 6.71 -24.44
C GLU A 67 -5.77 5.44 -23.73
N GLU A 68 -6.70 4.54 -23.44
CA GLU A 68 -6.45 3.32 -22.66
C GLU A 68 -5.30 2.44 -23.20
N PRO A 69 -5.20 2.15 -24.52
CA PRO A 69 -4.10 1.34 -25.03
C PRO A 69 -2.72 1.97 -24.81
N LEU A 70 -2.63 3.31 -24.92
CA LEU A 70 -1.37 4.04 -24.70
C LEU A 70 -1.02 4.10 -23.21
N VAL A 71 -2.01 4.26 -22.33
CA VAL A 71 -1.82 4.19 -20.88
C VAL A 71 -1.27 2.83 -20.47
N ASP A 72 -1.88 1.74 -20.94
CA ASP A 72 -1.44 0.39 -20.62
C ASP A 72 0.00 0.14 -21.10
N ARG A 73 0.35 0.64 -22.29
CA ARG A 73 1.72 0.58 -22.80
C ARG A 73 2.71 1.33 -21.90
N VAL A 74 2.38 2.53 -21.43
CA VAL A 74 3.24 3.29 -20.51
C VAL A 74 3.35 2.62 -19.15
N VAL A 75 2.26 2.11 -18.58
CA VAL A 75 2.29 1.39 -17.29
C VAL A 75 3.17 0.14 -17.38
N ASN A 76 3.05 -0.63 -18.45
CA ASN A 76 3.90 -1.81 -18.70
C ASN A 76 5.37 -1.43 -18.90
N LEU A 77 5.65 -0.30 -19.57
CA LEU A 77 7.01 0.22 -19.68
C LEU A 77 7.59 0.62 -18.32
N CYS A 78 6.78 1.25 -17.46
CA CYS A 78 7.20 1.61 -16.11
C CYS A 78 7.46 0.38 -15.24
N LEU A 79 6.66 -0.69 -15.37
CA LEU A 79 6.89 -1.97 -14.69
C LEU A 79 8.17 -2.67 -15.18
N SER A 80 8.30 -2.84 -16.50
CA SER A 80 9.43 -3.56 -17.11
C SER A 80 10.78 -2.89 -16.86
N ASN A 81 10.82 -1.55 -16.77
CA ASN A 81 12.02 -0.80 -16.43
C ASN A 81 12.22 -0.57 -14.93
N GLY A 82 11.36 -1.15 -14.07
CA GLY A 82 11.47 -1.04 -12.61
C GLY A 82 11.20 0.35 -12.04
N MET A 83 10.53 1.23 -12.79
CA MET A 83 10.12 2.55 -12.29
C MET A 83 8.99 2.43 -11.27
N ILE A 84 8.16 1.40 -11.41
CA ILE A 84 7.18 0.98 -10.41
C ILE A 84 7.34 -0.52 -10.17
N ASP A 85 7.03 -0.96 -8.96
CA ASP A 85 7.09 -2.35 -8.55
C ASP A 85 5.99 -2.59 -7.52
N ASP A 86 4.97 -3.35 -7.92
CA ASP A 86 3.81 -3.66 -7.09
C ASP A 86 4.17 -4.56 -5.90
N GLN A 87 5.15 -5.45 -6.04
CA GLN A 87 5.61 -6.30 -4.94
C GLN A 87 6.31 -5.48 -3.87
N SER A 88 7.22 -4.59 -4.28
CA SER A 88 7.90 -3.67 -3.36
C SER A 88 6.92 -2.67 -2.74
N PHE A 89 5.97 -2.15 -3.52
CA PHE A 89 4.90 -1.30 -3.04
C PHE A 89 4.07 -2.00 -1.95
N ALA A 90 3.66 -3.25 -2.17
CA ALA A 90 2.84 -4.01 -1.22
C ALA A 90 3.57 -4.25 0.11
N ARG A 91 4.85 -4.66 0.05
CA ARG A 91 5.69 -4.87 1.25
C ARG A 91 5.83 -3.59 2.07
N GLU A 92 6.10 -2.47 1.41
CA GLU A 92 6.24 -1.19 2.10
C GLU A 92 4.92 -0.72 2.70
N TRP A 93 3.80 -0.92 1.99
CA TRP A 93 2.47 -0.60 2.47
C TRP A 93 2.14 -1.34 3.77
N VAL A 94 2.38 -2.66 3.79
CA VAL A 94 2.21 -3.50 4.98
C VAL A 94 3.07 -3.00 6.13
N ARG A 95 4.37 -2.80 5.88
CA ARG A 95 5.34 -2.35 6.90
C ARG A 95 4.90 -1.03 7.55
N GLN A 96 4.57 -0.02 6.74
CA GLN A 96 4.20 1.31 7.24
C GLN A 96 2.88 1.28 8.02
N ARG A 97 1.86 0.61 7.49
CA ARG A 97 0.51 0.63 8.07
C ARG A 97 0.40 -0.25 9.30
N SER A 98 1.08 -1.39 9.32
CA SER A 98 1.18 -2.23 10.51
C SER A 98 1.84 -1.44 11.66
N ARG A 99 3.02 -0.86 11.41
CA ARG A 99 3.78 -0.12 12.44
C ARG A 99 3.11 1.18 12.89
N ASN A 100 2.67 2.02 11.96
CA ASN A 100 2.24 3.39 12.29
C ASN A 100 0.75 3.48 12.62
N GLN A 101 -0.07 2.62 12.02
CA GLN A 101 -1.53 2.68 12.18
C GLN A 101 -2.09 1.49 12.96
N LYS A 102 -1.26 0.51 13.33
CA LYS A 102 -1.65 -0.69 14.08
C LYS A 102 -2.78 -1.44 13.38
N LYS A 103 -2.72 -1.55 12.04
CA LYS A 103 -3.75 -2.19 11.22
C LYS A 103 -3.56 -3.71 11.21
N SER A 104 -4.68 -4.43 11.22
CA SER A 104 -4.69 -5.88 11.08
C SER A 104 -4.31 -6.34 9.66
N ALA A 105 -3.75 -7.55 9.54
CA ALA A 105 -3.52 -8.20 8.24
C ALA A 105 -4.77 -8.22 7.35
N ALA A 106 -5.96 -8.44 7.92
CA ALA A 106 -7.23 -8.46 7.19
C ALA A 106 -7.64 -7.10 6.61
N VAL A 107 -7.22 -5.99 7.23
CA VAL A 107 -7.42 -4.64 6.66
C VAL A 107 -6.38 -4.37 5.59
N LEU A 108 -5.13 -4.73 5.83
CA LEU A 108 -4.04 -4.55 4.87
C LEU A 108 -4.32 -5.29 3.55
N ARG A 109 -4.80 -6.54 3.62
CA ARG A 109 -5.27 -7.31 2.45
C ARG A 109 -6.28 -6.52 1.62
N ARG A 110 -7.33 -6.00 2.27
CA ARG A 110 -8.38 -5.23 1.61
C ARG A 110 -7.87 -3.92 1.00
N GLU A 111 -7.00 -3.23 1.71
CA GLU A 111 -6.39 -1.99 1.20
C GLU A 111 -5.51 -2.26 -0.03
N LEU A 112 -4.69 -3.32 -0.01
CA LEU A 112 -3.86 -3.69 -1.16
C LEU A 112 -4.68 -4.15 -2.36
N ALA A 113 -5.76 -4.91 -2.14
CA ALA A 113 -6.70 -5.29 -3.20
C ALA A 113 -7.33 -4.05 -3.85
N GLN A 114 -7.71 -3.03 -3.06
CA GLN A 114 -8.18 -1.74 -3.58
C GLN A 114 -7.09 -0.95 -4.33
N LYS A 115 -5.81 -1.27 -4.10
CA LYS A 115 -4.67 -0.73 -4.87
C LYS A 115 -4.37 -1.55 -6.12
N GLY A 116 -5.18 -2.55 -6.44
CA GLY A 116 -5.01 -3.41 -7.61
C GLY A 116 -3.80 -4.34 -7.53
N ILE A 117 -3.30 -4.62 -6.32
CA ILE A 117 -2.22 -5.59 -6.11
C ILE A 117 -2.81 -6.99 -6.24
N SER A 118 -2.09 -7.90 -6.92
CA SER A 118 -2.55 -9.27 -7.10
C SER A 118 -2.57 -10.07 -5.79
N GLU A 119 -3.47 -11.05 -5.66
CA GLU A 119 -3.59 -11.84 -4.41
C GLU A 119 -2.27 -12.49 -4.02
N ARG A 120 -1.51 -13.03 -4.99
CA ARG A 120 -0.18 -13.60 -4.75
C ARG A 120 0.77 -12.59 -4.09
N GLN A 121 0.87 -11.38 -4.62
CA GLN A 121 1.74 -10.34 -4.07
C GLN A 121 1.25 -9.85 -2.70
N ILE A 122 -0.07 -9.88 -2.47
CA ILE A 122 -0.68 -9.58 -1.18
C ILE A 122 -0.28 -10.63 -0.15
N GLU A 123 -0.41 -11.91 -0.47
CA GLU A 123 0.00 -13.03 0.38
C GLU A 123 1.49 -12.90 0.74
N ASP A 124 2.37 -12.77 -0.26
CA ASP A 124 3.81 -12.59 -0.08
C ASP A 124 4.15 -11.38 0.81
N ALA A 125 3.38 -10.29 0.71
CA ALA A 125 3.60 -9.10 1.53
C ALA A 125 3.09 -9.27 2.97
N LEU A 126 2.03 -10.06 3.18
CA LEU A 126 1.45 -10.32 4.49
C LEU A 126 2.20 -11.39 5.27
N GLU A 127 2.96 -12.27 4.62
CA GLU A 127 3.89 -13.21 5.29
C GLU A 127 4.93 -12.49 6.17
N LEU A 128 5.20 -11.21 5.90
CA LEU A 128 6.06 -10.36 6.73
C LEU A 128 5.43 -10.01 8.09
N ILE A 129 4.14 -10.31 8.30
CA ILE A 129 3.43 -10.02 9.54
C ILE A 129 3.49 -11.25 10.44
N ASP A 130 4.16 -11.09 11.58
CA ASP A 130 4.12 -12.08 12.65
C ASP A 130 2.75 -12.06 13.37
N GLU A 131 2.13 -13.22 13.53
CA GLU A 131 0.84 -13.36 14.21
C GLU A 131 0.92 -12.96 15.69
N GLY A 132 2.04 -13.29 16.36
CA GLY A 132 2.29 -12.89 17.74
C GLY A 132 2.34 -11.37 17.88
N GLN A 133 3.03 -10.68 16.97
CA GLN A 133 3.07 -9.23 16.90
C GLN A 133 1.67 -8.62 16.69
N GLN A 134 0.84 -9.22 15.83
CA GLN A 134 -0.55 -8.77 15.64
C GLN A 134 -1.38 -8.89 16.91
N GLN A 135 -1.22 -10.00 17.62
CA GLN A 135 -1.85 -10.20 18.92
C GLN A 135 -1.38 -9.13 19.92
N SER A 136 -0.07 -8.92 20.08
CA SER A 136 0.45 -7.89 20.98
C SER A 136 -0.05 -6.48 20.64
N ILE A 137 -0.13 -6.13 19.35
CA ILE A 137 -0.69 -4.85 18.90
C ILE A 137 -2.17 -4.71 19.33
N MET A 138 -2.97 -5.76 19.16
CA MET A 138 -4.38 -5.78 19.57
C MET A 138 -4.51 -5.58 21.08
N GLU A 139 -3.70 -6.30 21.85
CA GLU A 139 -3.66 -6.23 23.31
C GLU A 139 -3.28 -4.83 23.79
N GLU A 140 -2.20 -4.25 23.26
CA GLU A 140 -1.79 -2.87 23.57
C GLU A 140 -2.89 -1.83 23.32
N LEU A 141 -3.65 -1.99 22.24
CA LEU A 141 -4.75 -1.08 21.89
C LEU A 141 -5.90 -1.17 22.89
N ILE A 142 -6.21 -2.38 23.34
CA ILE A 142 -7.24 -2.66 24.32
C ILE A 142 -6.80 -2.17 25.69
N ASP A 143 -5.57 -2.48 26.11
CA ASP A 143 -4.99 -2.07 27.40
C ASP A 143 -4.92 -0.55 27.51
N LYS A 144 -4.46 0.14 26.46
CA LYS A 144 -4.47 1.60 26.42
C LYS A 144 -5.88 2.16 26.57
N LYS A 145 -6.90 1.47 26.03
CA LYS A 145 -8.30 1.89 26.21
C LYS A 145 -8.81 1.58 27.61
N ALA A 146 -8.41 0.45 28.22
CA ALA A 146 -8.70 0.11 29.60
C ALA A 146 -8.12 1.14 30.57
N GLN A 147 -6.87 1.55 30.39
CA GLN A 147 -6.21 2.59 31.19
C GLN A 147 -6.93 3.96 31.14
N SER A 148 -7.75 4.23 30.11
CA SER A 148 -8.57 5.44 30.04
C SER A 148 -9.81 5.42 30.97
N LEU A 149 -10.08 4.30 31.64
CA LEU A 149 -11.13 4.21 32.66
C LEU A 149 -10.61 4.79 33.98
N THR A 150 -11.41 5.68 34.56
CA THR A 150 -11.12 6.40 35.80
C THR A 150 -11.86 5.84 37.01
N HIS A 151 -12.84 4.96 36.80
CA HIS A 151 -13.68 4.36 37.84
C HIS A 151 -14.16 2.98 37.43
N SER A 152 -14.45 2.15 38.44
CA SER A 152 -15.03 0.83 38.25
C SER A 152 -16.51 0.94 37.84
N PRO A 153 -17.01 0.06 36.96
CA PRO A 153 -18.39 0.11 36.49
C PRO A 153 -19.37 -0.11 37.67
N ALA A 154 -20.40 0.72 37.76
CA ALA A 154 -21.38 0.65 38.84
C ALA A 154 -22.39 -0.50 38.66
N ASP A 155 -22.63 -0.91 37.41
CA ASP A 155 -23.59 -1.96 37.06
C ASP A 155 -23.16 -2.74 35.81
N ARG A 156 -23.97 -3.75 35.45
CA ARG A 156 -23.73 -4.58 34.27
C ARG A 156 -23.78 -3.77 32.96
N LYS A 157 -24.65 -2.77 32.88
CA LYS A 157 -24.84 -1.96 31.67
C LYS A 157 -23.61 -1.10 31.40
N GLU A 158 -22.99 -0.55 32.44
CA GLU A 158 -21.75 0.21 32.36
C GLU A 158 -20.57 -0.70 32.02
N TYR A 159 -20.48 -1.90 32.63
CA TYR A 159 -19.51 -2.92 32.25
C TYR A 159 -19.57 -3.22 30.74
N ASP A 160 -20.76 -3.52 30.22
CA ASP A 160 -20.95 -3.83 28.80
C ASP A 160 -20.63 -2.62 27.89
N LYS A 161 -20.88 -1.39 28.36
CA LYS A 161 -20.49 -0.15 27.66
C LYS A 161 -18.97 0.00 27.59
N PHE A 162 -18.24 -0.28 28.65
CA PHE A 162 -16.78 -0.23 28.67
C PHE A 162 -16.16 -1.31 27.78
N LEU A 163 -16.64 -2.55 27.91
CA LEU A 163 -16.22 -3.66 27.07
C LEU A 163 -16.39 -3.33 25.58
N ARG A 164 -17.57 -2.82 25.18
CA ARG A 164 -17.85 -2.43 23.79
C ARG A 164 -16.91 -1.34 23.28
N ARG A 165 -16.53 -0.39 24.13
CA ARG A 165 -15.57 0.68 23.77
C ARG A 165 -14.17 0.11 23.54
N MET A 166 -13.72 -0.84 24.36
CA MET A 166 -12.43 -1.50 24.21
C MET A 166 -12.38 -2.34 22.93
N VAL A 167 -13.36 -3.22 22.74
CA VAL A 167 -13.50 -4.03 21.51
C VAL A 167 -13.58 -3.14 20.27
N GLY A 168 -14.30 -2.02 20.35
CA GLY A 168 -14.42 -1.07 19.25
C GLY A 168 -13.08 -0.47 18.79
N VAL A 169 -12.09 -0.28 19.68
CA VAL A 169 -10.76 0.23 19.32
C VAL A 169 -9.99 -0.76 18.45
N ALA A 170 -10.08 -2.05 18.76
CA ALA A 170 -9.49 -3.13 17.98
C ALA A 170 -10.25 -3.35 16.66
N ALA A 171 -11.59 -3.32 16.70
CA ALA A 171 -12.44 -3.50 15.53
C ALA A 171 -12.21 -2.44 14.43
N ARG A 172 -11.98 -1.16 14.79
CA ARG A 172 -11.64 -0.10 13.81
C ARG A 172 -10.31 -0.31 13.09
N ARG A 173 -9.47 -1.21 13.62
CA ARG A 173 -8.21 -1.66 13.00
C ARG A 173 -8.34 -3.03 12.34
N GLY A 174 -9.51 -3.64 12.44
CA GLY A 174 -9.89 -4.89 11.79
C GLY A 174 -9.46 -6.16 12.50
N PHE A 175 -9.09 -6.07 13.77
CA PHE A 175 -8.77 -7.27 14.56
C PHE A 175 -9.99 -8.18 14.74
N PRO A 176 -9.80 -9.52 14.81
CA PRO A 176 -10.89 -10.47 14.96
C PRO A 176 -11.74 -10.18 16.20
N GLN A 177 -13.07 -10.19 16.04
CA GLN A 177 -14.00 -9.85 17.11
C GLN A 177 -13.89 -10.81 18.30
N GLY A 178 -13.78 -12.12 18.05
CA GLY A 178 -13.68 -13.13 19.11
C GLY A 178 -12.48 -12.90 20.03
N ALA A 179 -11.28 -12.78 19.44
CA ALA A 179 -10.04 -12.51 20.17
C ALA A 179 -10.09 -11.15 20.90
N SER A 180 -10.62 -10.12 20.22
CA SER A 180 -10.78 -8.79 20.83
C SER A 180 -11.71 -8.80 22.05
N VAL A 181 -12.83 -9.53 21.99
CA VAL A 181 -13.78 -9.64 23.10
C VAL A 181 -13.17 -10.44 24.25
N ALA A 182 -12.49 -11.54 23.95
CA ALA A 182 -11.85 -12.38 24.97
C ALA A 182 -10.81 -11.57 25.76
N TYR A 183 -9.88 -10.89 25.08
CA TYR A 183 -8.86 -10.09 25.76
C TYR A 183 -9.43 -8.84 26.44
N ALA A 184 -10.42 -8.17 25.84
CA ALA A 184 -11.03 -6.98 26.46
C ALA A 184 -11.74 -7.28 27.79
N LYS A 185 -12.28 -8.49 27.99
CA LYS A 185 -12.80 -8.91 29.30
C LYS A 185 -11.69 -8.99 30.35
N VAL A 186 -10.59 -9.66 30.00
CA VAL A 186 -9.40 -9.78 30.87
C VAL A 186 -8.83 -8.41 31.23
N ALA A 187 -8.65 -7.53 30.24
CA ALA A 187 -8.13 -6.19 30.45
C ALA A 187 -9.06 -5.32 31.30
N LEU A 188 -10.38 -5.45 31.12
CA LEU A 188 -11.38 -4.73 31.92
C LEU A 188 -11.38 -5.22 33.37
N GLU A 189 -11.37 -6.53 33.61
CA GLU A 189 -11.30 -7.13 34.96
C GLU A 189 -10.03 -6.68 35.69
N ARG A 190 -8.87 -6.79 35.04
CA ARG A 190 -7.60 -6.28 35.57
C ARG A 190 -7.69 -4.80 35.97
N ARG A 191 -8.29 -3.97 35.11
CA ARG A 191 -8.44 -2.53 35.39
C ARG A 191 -9.40 -2.25 36.54
N ILE A 192 -10.44 -3.06 36.72
CA ILE A 192 -11.37 -2.95 37.85
C ILE A 192 -10.65 -3.26 39.15
N ASP A 193 -9.83 -4.31 39.17
CA ASP A 193 -9.04 -4.68 40.34
C ASP A 193 -8.05 -3.57 40.71
N GLU A 194 -7.35 -2.99 39.72
CA GLU A 194 -6.45 -1.83 39.93
C GLU A 194 -7.16 -0.61 40.52
N LEU A 195 -8.40 -0.33 40.09
CA LEU A 195 -9.20 0.80 40.57
C LEU A 195 -9.86 0.53 41.93
N GLY A 196 -9.97 -0.74 42.32
CA GLY A 196 -10.48 -1.18 43.63
C GLY A 196 -9.41 -1.31 44.70
N GLN A 197 -8.12 -1.24 44.35
CA GLN A 197 -7.02 -1.19 45.30
C GLN A 197 -6.84 0.24 45.85
N PRO A 198 -6.76 0.40 47.19
CA PRO A 198 -6.67 1.71 47.86
C PRO A 198 -5.35 2.45 47.60
#